data_AF-A0A5B9PGY1-F1
#
_entry.id   AF-A0A5B9PGY1-F1
#
_cell.length_a   1.000
_cell.length_b   1.000
_cell.length_c   1.000
_cell.angle_alpha   90.00
_cell.angle_beta   90.00
_cell.angle_gamma   90.00
#
_symmetry.space_group_name_H-M   'P 1'
#
loop_
_entity.id
_entity.type
_entity.pdbx_description
1 polymer ?
#
loop_
_entity_poly.entity_id
_entity_poly.type
_entity_poly.pdbx_seq_one_letter_code
_entity_poly.pdbx_strand_id
1 'polypeptide(L)' 'MQVHHQIFQSSYRFWNDLCNEAAQFASQIPPELLINITHSCDHQKGVVVVWYHWPTNEKPI' A
#
# COMPACT_ATOMS: atom_id res chain seq x y z
N MET A 1 10.81 13.29 -7.88
CA MET A 1 9.84 12.46 -7.14
C MET A 1 9.06 11.64 -8.15
N GLN A 2 9.07 10.31 -8.00
CA GLN A 2 8.23 9.41 -8.80
C GLN A 2 7.09 8.89 -7.92
N VAL A 3 5.96 8.54 -8.54
CA VAL A 3 4.84 7.89 -7.85
C VAL A 3 5.04 6.39 -7.90
N HIS A 4 4.91 5.75 -6.73
CA HIS A 4 4.98 4.31 -6.54
C HIS A 4 3.70 3.81 -5.88
N HIS A 5 3.49 2.51 -5.97
CA HIS A 5 2.40 1.85 -5.28
C HIS A 5 2.82 0.47 -4.77
N GLN A 6 2.27 0.09 -3.61
CA GLN A 6 2.37 -1.26 -3.06
C GLN A 6 0.97 -1.86 -2.98
N ILE A 7 0.81 -3.06 -3.55
CA ILE A 7 -0.48 -3.77 -3.60
C ILE A 7 -0.49 -4.88 -2.56
N PHE A 8 -1.56 -4.92 -1.77
CA PHE A 8 -1.91 -5.99 -0.84
C PHE A 8 -3.21 -6.61 -1.35
N GLN A 9 -3.17 -7.88 -1.74
CA GLN A 9 -4.34 -8.57 -2.30
C GLN A 9 -4.51 -9.95 -1.71
N SER A 10 -5.75 -10.36 -1.49
CA SER A 10 -6.05 -11.73 -1.06
C SER A 10 -7.43 -12.18 -1.52
N SER A 11 -7.53 -13.48 -1.80
CA SER A 11 -8.80 -14.19 -2.05
C SER A 11 -9.31 -14.94 -0.81
N TYR A 12 -8.52 -15.01 0.26
CA TYR A 12 -8.78 -15.89 1.42
C TYR A 12 -8.58 -15.22 2.78
N ARG A 13 -7.83 -14.11 2.85
CA ARG A 13 -7.60 -13.39 4.10
C ARG A 13 -8.80 -12.51 4.46
N PHE A 14 -9.00 -12.30 5.75
CA PHE A 14 -9.97 -11.34 6.22
C PHE A 14 -9.49 -9.93 5.85
N TRP A 15 -10.44 -9.03 5.56
CA TRP A 15 -10.16 -7.62 5.28
C TRP A 15 -9.25 -6.97 6.33
N ASN A 16 -9.40 -7.37 7.59
CA ASN A 16 -8.59 -6.86 8.68
C ASN A 16 -7.09 -7.13 8.45
N ASP A 17 -6.73 -8.29 7.92
CA ASP A 17 -5.33 -8.65 7.66
C ASP A 17 -4.75 -7.79 6.52
N LEU A 18 -5.51 -7.63 5.43
CA LEU A 18 -5.11 -6.78 4.30
C LEU A 18 -4.94 -5.32 4.72
N CYS A 19 -5.88 -4.79 5.51
CA CYS A 19 -5.80 -3.44 6.04
C CYS A 19 -4.63 -3.27 7.01
N ASN A 20 -4.35 -4.27 7.87
CA ASN A 20 -3.24 -4.22 8.82
C ASN A 20 -1.89 -4.22 8.09
N GLU A 21 -1.72 -5.05 7.06
CA GLU A 21 -0.48 -5.07 6.26
C GLU A 21 -0.26 -3.74 5.53
N ALA A 22 -1.32 -3.19 4.91
CA ALA A 22 -1.27 -1.90 4.26
C ALA A 22 -0.95 -0.77 5.26
N ALA A 23 -1.55 -0.79 6.45
CA ALA A 23 -1.31 0.20 7.50
C ALA A 23 0.12 0.10 8.07
N GLN A 24 0.63 -1.12 8.29
CA GLN A 24 2.00 -1.34 8.72
C GLN A 24 2.99 -0.81 7.69
N PHE A 25 2.80 -1.10 6.41
CA PHE A 25 3.63 -0.54 5.35
C PHE A 25 3.53 1.00 5.28
N ALA A 26 2.30 1.56 5.32
CA ALA A 26 2.10 3.00 5.29
C ALA A 26 2.77 3.72 6.48
N SER A 27 2.83 3.09 7.66
CA SER A 27 3.51 3.65 8.84
C SER A 27 5.04 3.77 8.70
N GLN A 28 5.64 3.07 7.73
CA GLN A 28 7.07 3.15 7.43
C GLN A 28 7.39 4.27 6.43
N ILE A 29 6.37 4.87 5.81
CA ILE A 29 6.52 5.95 4.83
C ILE A 29 6.46 7.29 5.59
N PRO A 30 7.42 8.20 5.38
CA PRO A 30 7.34 9.56 5.90
C PRO A 30 6.02 10.24 5.52
N PRO A 31 5.33 10.95 6.43
CA PRO A 31 3.99 11.50 6.18
C PRO A 31 3.88 12.37 4.92
N GLU A 32 4.95 13.09 4.57
CA GLU A 32 5.06 13.93 3.38
C GLU A 32 5.22 13.16 2.05
N LEU A 33 5.57 11.87 2.14
CA LEU A 33 5.74 10.99 0.99
C LEU A 33 4.54 10.05 0.80
N LEU A 34 3.67 9.88 1.79
CA LEU A 34 2.45 9.08 1.67
C LEU A 34 1.39 9.87 0.89
N ILE A 35 0.91 9.30 -0.23
CA ILE A 35 -0.09 9.95 -1.08
C ILE A 35 -1.50 9.53 -0.65
N ASN A 36 -1.79 8.22 -0.63
CA ASN A 36 -3.13 7.71 -0.32
C ASN A 36 -3.12 6.19 -0.05
N ILE A 37 -4.18 5.69 0.56
CA ILE A 37 -4.53 4.27 0.63
C ILE A 37 -5.90 4.07 -0.02
N THR A 38 -5.95 3.27 -1.08
CA THR A 38 -7.21 2.93 -1.78
C THR A 38 -7.53 1.46 -1.61
N HIS A 39 -8.80 1.08 -1.68
CA HIS A 39 -9.21 -0.33 -1.63
C HIS A 39 -10.29 -0.63 -2.68
N SER A 40 -10.37 -1.89 -3.09
CA SER A 40 -11.40 -2.41 -3.97
C SER A 40 -11.68 -3.88 -3.65
N CYS A 41 -12.83 -4.39 -4.06
CA CYS A 41 -13.16 -5.81 -3.93
C CYS A 41 -14.04 -6.28 -5.07
N ASP A 42 -13.71 -7.47 -5.58
CA ASP A 42 -14.52 -8.18 -6.56
C ASP A 42 -14.64 -9.66 -6.19
N HIS A 43 -15.87 -10.18 -6.12
CA HIS A 43 -16.18 -11.59 -5.84
C HIS A 43 -15.28 -12.26 -4.76
N GLN A 44 -15.13 -11.59 -3.59
CA GLN A 44 -14.31 -12.00 -2.42
C GLN A 44 -12.78 -11.79 -2.54
N LYS A 45 -12.30 -11.19 -3.62
CA LYS A 45 -10.92 -10.75 -3.76
C LYS A 45 -10.79 -9.30 -3.30
N GLY A 46 -10.27 -9.12 -2.09
CA GLY A 46 -9.94 -7.79 -1.55
C GLY A 46 -8.58 -7.32 -2.06
N VAL A 47 -8.50 -6.05 -2.43
CA VAL A 47 -7.26 -5.37 -2.81
C VAL A 47 -7.17 -4.05 -2.04
N VAL A 48 -6.00 -3.80 -1.46
CA VAL A 48 -5.62 -2.51 -0.86
C VAL A 48 -4.34 -2.04 -1.54
N VAL A 49 -4.27 -0.78 -1.91
CA VAL A 49 -3.12 -0.17 -2.59
C VAL A 49 -2.66 1.04 -1.81
N VAL A 50 -1.39 1.07 -1.42
CA VAL A 50 -0.73 2.23 -0.80
C VAL A 50 0.05 2.97 -1.88
N TRP A 51 -0.28 4.24 -2.08
CA TRP A 51 0.35 5.14 -3.04
C TRP A 51 1.32 6.07 -2.32
N TYR A 52 2.53 6.22 -2.84
CA TYR A 52 3.57 7.02 -2.19
C TYR A 52 4.59 7.56 -3.19
N HIS A 53 5.36 8.55 -2.76
CA HIS A 53 6.48 9.10 -3.51
C HIS A 53 7.80 8.50 -3.05
N TRP A 54 8.72 8.26 -3.99
CA TRP A 54 10.10 7.93 -3.66
C TRP A 54 11.08 9.00 -4.18
N PRO A 55 12.11 9.37 -3.40
CA PRO A 55 13.19 10.21 -3.89
C PRO A 55 13.92 9.46 -5.01
N THR A 56 14.14 10.13 -6.14
CA THR A 56 14.79 9.56 -7.33
C THR A 56 16.23 9.08 -7.09
N ASN A 57 16.80 9.33 -5.91
CA ASN A 57 18.19 9.01 -5.54
C ASN A 57 18.34 7.95 -4.42
N GLU A 58 17.26 7.32 -3.96
CA GLU A 58 17.33 6.31 -2.89
C GLU A 58 16.66 5.01 -3.34
N LYS A 59 17.20 4.32 -4.33
CA LYS A 59 16.88 2.88 -4.46
C LYS A 59 17.61 2.14 -3.33
N PRO A 60 16.92 1.42 -2.43
CA PRO A 60 17.61 0.42 -1.63
C PRO A 60 18.06 -0.70 -2.59
N ILE A 61 19.34 -1.02 -2.50
CA ILE A 61 19.97 -2.15 -3.18
C ILE A 61 19.47 -3.45 -2.54
#